data_AF-A0A932DEG5-F1
#
_entry.id   AF-A0A932DEG5-F1
#
_cell.length_a   1.000
_cell.length_b   1.000
_cell.length_c   1.000
_cell.angle_alpha   90.00
_cell.angle_beta   90.00
_cell.angle_gamma   90.00
#
_symmetry.space_group_name_H-M   'P 1'
#
loop_
_entity.id
_entity.type
_entity.pdbx_description
1 polymer ?
#
loop_
_entity_poly.entity_id
_entity_poly.type
_entity_poly.pdbx_seq_one_letter_code
_entity_poly.pdbx_strand_id
1 'polypeptide(L)'
;MKKTLDDLVADKLERDRSLLSIPLENIDRWLAQGHSAPHRLEQWRQILLRAQASEEGFQALLELLRDRSEDAVHLKSFDPFPGVLTTLERRQVILECAYAH
;
A
#
# COMPACT_ATOMS: atom_id res chain seq x y z
N MET A 1 11.45 15.27 7.87
CA MET A 1 11.60 14.05 7.05
C MET A 1 10.58 14.13 5.92
N LYS A 2 10.96 13.78 4.69
CA LYS A 2 10.08 13.84 3.52
C LYS A 2 9.19 12.60 3.49
N LYS A 3 7.88 12.78 3.30
CA LYS A 3 6.93 11.66 3.24
C LYS A 3 7.07 10.90 1.93
N THR A 4 6.96 9.57 1.98
CA THR A 4 6.89 8.72 0.78
C THR A 4 5.44 8.52 0.35
N LEU A 5 5.23 7.86 -0.80
CA LEU A 5 3.90 7.41 -1.20
C LEU A 5 3.30 6.45 -0.18
N ASP A 6 4.11 5.53 0.38
CA ASP A 6 3.66 4.58 1.40
C ASP A 6 3.16 5.29 2.66
N ASP A 7 3.80 6.40 3.07
CA ASP A 7 3.33 7.20 4.21
C ASP A 7 1.96 7.79 3.95
N LEU A 8 1.73 8.30 2.74
CA LEU A 8 0.43 8.86 2.38
C LEU A 8 -0.65 7.78 2.31
N VAL A 9 -0.32 6.60 1.79
CA VAL A 9 -1.23 5.45 1.81
C VAL A 9 -1.57 5.09 3.26
N ALA A 10 -0.58 4.96 4.15
CA ALA A 10 -0.79 4.68 5.57
C ALA A 10 -1.70 5.73 6.21
N ASP A 11 -1.40 7.01 6.05
CA ASP A 11 -2.19 8.12 6.61
C ASP A 11 -3.62 8.14 6.07
N LYS A 12 -3.84 7.71 4.83
CA LYS A 12 -5.18 7.68 4.23
C LYS A 12 -5.98 6.49 4.72
N LEU A 13 -5.37 5.31 4.79
CA LEU A 13 -6.00 4.12 5.36
C LEU A 13 -6.34 4.32 6.83
N GLU A 14 -5.45 4.94 7.61
CA GLU A 14 -5.67 5.26 9.03
C GLU A 14 -6.91 6.16 9.25
N ARG A 15 -7.22 7.05 8.30
CA ARG A 15 -8.44 7.88 8.33
C ARG A 15 -9.68 7.14 7.84
N ASP A 16 -9.51 6.23 6.89
CA ASP A 16 -10.60 5.47 6.29
C ASP A 16 -10.17 4.03 5.96
N ARG A 17 -10.49 3.13 6.88
CA ARG A 17 -10.21 1.70 6.77
C ARG A 17 -11.03 1.00 5.69
N SER A 18 -12.15 1.59 5.24
CA SER A 18 -12.98 0.98 4.19
C SER A 18 -12.25 0.89 2.84
N LEU A 19 -11.23 1.74 2.65
CA LEU A 19 -10.36 1.76 1.49
C LEU A 19 -9.50 0.50 1.32
N LEU A 20 -9.44 -0.40 2.31
CA LEU A 20 -8.81 -1.73 2.17
C LEU A 20 -9.49 -2.62 1.12
N SER A 21 -10.73 -2.30 0.72
CA SER A 21 -11.41 -2.95 -0.40
C SER A 21 -10.66 -2.78 -1.73
N ILE A 22 -10.12 -1.59 -2.01
CA ILE A 22 -9.41 -1.25 -3.25
C ILE A 22 -8.20 -2.18 -3.51
N PRO A 23 -7.24 -2.34 -2.58
CA PRO A 23 -6.11 -3.22 -2.83
C PRO A 23 -6.49 -4.70 -2.93
N LEU A 24 -7.55 -5.14 -2.23
CA LEU A 24 -8.07 -6.51 -2.38
C LEU A 24 -8.64 -6.73 -3.79
N GLU A 25 -9.45 -5.81 -4.30
CA GLU A 25 -9.98 -5.86 -5.68
C GLU A 25 -8.86 -5.80 -6.74
N ASN A 26 -7.81 -5.00 -6.49
CA ASN A 26 -6.65 -4.95 -7.37
C ASN A 26 -5.94 -6.30 -7.45
N ILE A 27 -5.71 -6.96 -6.31
CA ILE A 27 -5.11 -8.29 -6.25
C ILE A 27 -5.95 -9.29 -7.05
N ASP A 28 -7.26 -9.31 -6.82
CA ASP A 28 -8.19 -10.22 -7.51
C ASP A 28 -8.12 -10.05 -9.02
N ARG A 29 -8.15 -8.79 -9.49
CA ARG A 29 -8.05 -8.45 -10.91
C ARG A 29 -6.71 -8.88 -11.50
N TRP A 30 -5.59 -8.62 -10.82
CA TRP A 30 -4.26 -8.94 -11.34
C TRP A 30 -4.00 -10.46 -11.36
N LEU A 31 -4.47 -11.18 -10.34
CA LEU A 31 -4.42 -12.65 -10.33
C LEU A 31 -5.24 -13.23 -11.47
N ALA A 32 -6.46 -12.73 -11.71
CA ALA A 32 -7.29 -13.15 -12.84
C ALA A 32 -6.65 -12.86 -14.22
N GLN A 33 -5.81 -11.83 -14.30
CA GLN A 33 -5.06 -11.46 -15.50
C GLN A 33 -3.73 -12.21 -15.68
N GLY A 34 -3.38 -13.12 -14.77
CA GLY A 34 -2.15 -13.92 -14.89
C GLY A 34 -0.87 -13.17 -14.52
N HIS A 35 -0.91 -12.30 -13.51
CA HIS A 35 0.26 -11.58 -13.01
C HIS A 35 1.45 -12.52 -12.74
N SER A 36 2.66 -12.08 -13.08
CA SER A 36 3.88 -12.90 -13.06
C SER A 36 4.36 -13.31 -11.66
N ALA A 37 3.91 -12.61 -10.62
CA ALA A 37 4.27 -12.86 -9.23
C ALA A 37 3.05 -13.15 -8.34
N PRO A 38 2.31 -14.26 -8.56
CA PRO A 38 1.08 -14.54 -7.83
C PRO A 38 1.32 -14.80 -6.33
N HIS A 39 2.47 -15.38 -5.97
CA HIS A 39 2.84 -15.62 -4.56
C HIS A 39 3.00 -14.32 -3.75
N ARG A 40 3.53 -13.24 -4.37
CA ARG A 40 3.64 -11.93 -3.71
C ARG A 40 2.29 -11.27 -3.55
N LEU A 41 1.41 -11.40 -4.54
CA LEU A 41 0.04 -10.89 -4.45
C LEU A 41 -0.76 -11.61 -3.37
N GLU A 42 -0.60 -12.93 -3.24
CA GLU A 42 -1.25 -13.69 -2.17
C GLU A 42 -0.70 -13.34 -0.78
N GLN A 43 0.61 -13.09 -0.66
CA GLN A 43 1.20 -12.56 0.58
C GLN A 43 0.57 -11.21 0.97
N TRP A 44 0.44 -10.30 0.00
CA TRP A 44 -0.25 -9.02 0.22
C TRP A 44 -1.72 -9.22 0.63
N ARG A 45 -2.42 -10.16 -0.01
CA ARG A 45 -3.80 -10.49 0.31
C ARG A 45 -3.96 -10.95 1.75
N GLN A 46 -3.08 -11.82 2.23
CA GLN A 46 -3.09 -12.29 3.61
C GLN A 46 -2.88 -11.13 4.61
N ILE A 47 -1.94 -10.23 4.33
CA ILE A 47 -1.71 -9.03 5.15
C ILE A 47 -2.98 -8.16 5.20
N LEU A 48 -3.61 -7.91 4.04
CA LEU A 48 -4.81 -7.07 3.94
C LEU A 48 -6.03 -7.70 4.62
N LEU A 49 -6.23 -9.02 4.47
CA LEU A 49 -7.31 -9.74 5.15
C LEU A 49 -7.12 -9.71 6.67
N ARG A 50 -5.89 -9.88 7.17
CA ARG A 50 -5.60 -9.71 8.60
C ARG A 50 -5.86 -8.27 9.05
N ALA A 51 -5.47 -7.29 8.24
CA ALA A 51 -5.74 -5.88 8.48
C ALA A 51 -7.22 -5.51 8.43
N GLN A 52 -8.07 -6.29 7.74
CA GLN A 52 -9.52 -6.12 7.79
C GLN A 52 -10.13 -6.80 9.02
N ALA A 53 -9.59 -7.95 9.44
CA ALA A 53 -10.16 -8.79 10.49
C ALA A 53 -9.92 -8.30 11.92
N SER A 54 -8.83 -7.58 12.19
CA SER A 54 -8.52 -7.12 13.56
C SER A 54 -7.81 -5.77 13.61
N GLU A 55 -7.88 -5.08 14.74
CA GLU A 55 -7.18 -3.81 14.93
C GLU A 55 -5.67 -3.99 14.95
N GLU A 56 -5.17 -5.06 15.58
CA GLU A 56 -3.75 -5.40 15.63
C GLU A 56 -3.20 -5.69 14.22
N GLY A 57 -3.99 -6.37 13.39
CA GLY A 57 -3.65 -6.58 11.99
C GLY A 57 -3.59 -5.27 11.20
N PHE A 58 -4.49 -4.34 11.51
CA PHE A 58 -4.53 -3.05 10.85
C PHE A 58 -3.33 -2.18 11.23
N GLN A 59 -2.99 -2.14 12.52
CA GLN A 59 -1.79 -1.44 13.00
C GLN A 59 -0.51 -2.03 12.39
N ALA A 60 -0.41 -3.35 12.30
CA ALA A 60 0.73 -4.00 11.65
C ALA A 60 0.87 -3.62 10.16
N LEU A 61 -0.24 -3.43 9.44
CA LEU A 61 -0.21 -2.91 8.07
C LEU A 61 0.30 -1.46 8.02
N LEU A 62 -0.17 -0.59 8.91
CA LEU A 62 0.28 0.81 8.97
C LEU A 62 1.78 0.90 9.29
N GLU A 63 2.25 0.08 10.23
CA GLU A 63 3.67 -0.05 10.55
C GLU A 63 4.49 -0.52 9.35
N LEU A 64 4.04 -1.56 8.64
CA LEU A 64 4.70 -2.07 7.44
C LEU A 64 4.82 -1.01 6.33
N LEU A 65 3.75 -0.22 6.11
CA LEU A 65 3.77 0.86 5.13
C LEU A 65 4.80 1.94 5.50
N ARG A 66 4.88 2.27 6.78
CA ARG A 66 5.81 3.27 7.33
C ARG A 66 7.24 2.74 7.49
N ASP A 67 7.44 1.41 7.46
CA ASP A 67 8.76 0.79 7.55
C ASP A 67 9.66 1.16 6.35
N ARG A 68 10.95 1.32 6.64
CA ARG A 68 12.04 1.71 5.73
C ARG A 68 13.14 0.67 5.67
N SER A 69 13.00 -0.45 6.36
CA SER A 69 13.90 -1.60 6.22
C SER A 69 13.95 -2.08 4.77
N GLU A 70 15.10 -2.64 4.35
CA GLU A 70 15.26 -3.17 2.99
C GLU A 70 14.22 -4.25 2.67
N ASP A 71 13.92 -5.10 3.66
CA ASP A 71 12.91 -6.15 3.55
C ASP A 71 11.52 -5.58 3.28
N ALA A 72 11.10 -4.54 4.02
CA ALA A 72 9.82 -3.87 3.80
C ALA A 72 9.77 -3.15 2.46
N VAL A 73 10.85 -2.50 2.03
CA VAL A 73 10.93 -1.86 0.71
C VAL A 73 10.76 -2.90 -0.40
N HIS A 74 11.45 -4.05 -0.29
CA HIS A 74 11.34 -5.11 -1.30
C HIS A 74 9.94 -5.74 -1.36
N LEU A 75 9.24 -5.86 -0.23
CA LEU A 75 7.84 -6.29 -0.20
C LEU A 75 6.90 -5.27 -0.87
N LYS A 76 7.12 -3.97 -0.59
CA LYS A 76 6.34 -2.84 -1.14
C LYS A 76 6.56 -2.59 -2.64
N SER A 77 7.60 -3.14 -3.25
CA SER A 77 7.76 -3.11 -4.73
C SER A 77 6.60 -3.75 -5.51
N PHE A 78 5.74 -4.53 -4.83
CA PHE A 78 4.55 -5.18 -5.41
C PHE A 78 3.26 -4.70 -4.74
N ASP A 79 3.25 -3.47 -4.24
CA ASP A 79 2.12 -2.97 -3.47
C ASP A 79 0.82 -2.91 -4.31
N PRO A 80 -0.33 -3.31 -3.72
CA PRO A 80 -1.62 -3.29 -4.39
C PRO A 80 -2.39 -1.97 -4.22
N PHE A 81 -1.75 -0.86 -3.83
CA PHE A 81 -2.44 0.40 -3.50
C PHE A 81 -2.74 1.37 -4.66
N PRO A 82 -2.57 1.05 -5.97
CA PRO A 82 -3.12 1.91 -7.03
C PRO A 82 -4.61 2.20 -6.81
N GLY A 83 -4.99 3.48 -6.82
CA GLY A 83 -6.36 3.92 -6.61
C GLY A 83 -6.71 4.29 -5.17
N VAL A 84 -5.89 3.94 -4.17
CA VAL A 84 -6.09 4.42 -2.79
C VAL A 84 -5.81 5.92 -2.71
N LEU A 85 -4.68 6.37 -3.26
CA LEU A 85 -4.40 7.80 -3.42
C LEU A 85 -5.02 8.36 -4.70
N THR A 86 -5.63 9.53 -4.60
CA THR A 86 -6.05 10.33 -5.75
C THR A 86 -4.86 10.86 -6.53
N THR A 87 -5.08 11.27 -7.78
CA THR A 87 -4.04 11.89 -8.61
C THR A 87 -3.43 13.14 -7.95
N LEU A 88 -4.22 13.92 -7.21
CA LEU A 88 -3.76 15.13 -6.55
C LEU A 88 -2.83 14.81 -5.36
N GLU A 89 -3.21 13.85 -4.51
CA GLU A 89 -2.39 13.37 -3.39
C GLU A 89 -1.05 12.79 -3.88
N ARG A 90 -1.08 12.02 -4.97
CA ARG A 90 0.16 11.49 -5.59
C ARG A 90 1.06 12.59 -6.14
N ARG A 91 0.48 13.64 -6.75
CA ARG A 91 1.23 14.75 -7.35
C ARG A 91 2.00 15.56 -6.29
N GLN A 92 1.45 15.74 -5.09
CA GLN A 92 2.13 16.48 -4.03
C GLN A 92 3.50 15.86 -3.71
N VAL A 93 3.58 14.54 -3.54
CA VAL A 93 4.84 13.84 -3.26
C VAL A 93 5.78 13.84 -4.46
N ILE A 94 5.26 13.62 -5.67
CA ILE A 94 6.09 13.63 -6.89
C ILE A 94 6.70 15.00 -7.12
N LEU A 95 5.94 16.08 -6.93
CA LEU A 95 6.42 17.46 -7.07
C LEU A 95 7.44 17.79 -5.99
N GLU A 96 7.19 17.41 -4.73
CA GLU A 96 8.18 17.58 -3.67
C GLU A 96 9.47 16.81 -3.99
N CYS A 97 9.40 15.61 -4.57
CA CYS A 97 10.54 14.83 -5.06
C CYS A 97 11.28 15.47 -6.24
N ALA A 98 10.56 15.97 -7.23
CA ALA A 98 11.14 16.56 -8.45
C ALA A 98 11.82 17.91 -8.23
N TYR A 99 11.48 18.65 -7.17
CA TYR A 99 12.08 19.94 -6.83
C TYR A 99 13.16 19.87 -5.75
N ALA A 100 13.62 18.68 -5.37
CA ALA A 100 14.69 18.50 -4.38
C ALA A 100 16.10 18.33 -5.01
N HIS A 101 16.34 18.98 -6.15
CA HIS A 101 17.64 19.04 -6.82
C HIS A 101 18.42 20.30 -6.45
#